data_AF-A0A354B628-F1
#
_entry.id   AF-A0A354B628-F1
#
_cell.length_a   1.000
_cell.length_b   1.000
_cell.length_c   1.000
_cell.angle_alpha   90.00
_cell.angle_beta   90.00
_cell.angle_gamma   90.00
#
_symmetry.space_group_name_H-M   'P 1'
#
loop_
_entity.id
_entity.type
_entity.pdbx_description
1 polymer ?
#
loop_
_entity_poly.entity_id
_entity_poly.type
_entity_poly.pdbx_seq_one_letter_code
_entity_poly.pdbx_strand_id
1 'polypeptide(L)'
;VSVKLSSVQAQLNPWAHDESVNAVSHRLDELIDTAASVHPPTFVNVDMEEYRDLELTLDAFERVLGAPQRQHLDAGIVLQAYLP
;
A
#
# COMPACT_ATOMS: atom_id res chain seq x y z
N VAL A 1 3.09 -5.47 11.14
CA VAL A 1 2.73 -4.05 11.41
C VAL A 1 1.57 -3.66 10.53
N SER A 2 0.65 -2.83 11.02
CA SER A 2 -0.40 -2.23 10.20
C SER A 2 -0.02 -0.80 9.87
N VAL A 3 -0.15 -0.42 8.61
CA VAL A 3 0.13 0.93 8.12
C VAL A 3 -1.10 1.49 7.40
N LYS A 4 -1.34 2.78 7.61
CA LYS A 4 -2.39 3.52 6.91
C LYS A 4 -1.77 4.36 5.81
N LEU A 5 -2.36 4.35 4.63
CA LEU A 5 -1.81 5.06 3.48
C LEU A 5 -1.86 6.58 3.61
N SER A 6 -2.88 7.12 4.26
CA SER A 6 -2.96 8.54 4.63
C SER A 6 -1.79 9.01 5.51
N SER A 7 -1.19 8.09 6.27
CA SER A 7 -0.04 8.37 7.14
C SER A 7 1.27 8.40 6.34
N VAL A 8 1.26 7.79 5.16
CA VAL A 8 2.40 7.71 4.24
C VAL A 8 2.43 8.91 3.30
N GLN A 9 1.28 9.49 2.95
CA GLN A 9 1.19 10.72 2.16
C GLN A 9 -0.04 11.57 2.52
N ALA A 10 0.20 12.79 3.02
CA ALA A 10 -0.84 13.78 3.24
C ALA A 10 -1.23 14.46 1.93
N GLN A 11 -2.54 14.59 1.66
CA GLN A 11 -3.15 15.27 0.51
C GLN A 11 -2.99 14.53 -0.84
N LEU A 12 -3.79 13.48 -1.02
CA LEU A 12 -4.01 12.86 -2.33
C LEU A 12 -4.86 13.80 -3.20
N ASN A 13 -4.28 14.31 -4.29
CA ASN A 13 -5.01 15.14 -5.24
C ASN A 13 -5.93 14.23 -6.06
N PRO A 14 -7.26 14.35 -5.95
CA PRO A 14 -8.19 13.47 -6.66
C PRO A 14 -8.14 13.66 -8.18
N TRP A 15 -7.51 14.73 -8.67
CA TRP A 15 -7.34 15.02 -10.10
C TRP A 15 -6.01 14.52 -10.67
N ALA A 16 -5.09 14.04 -9.83
CA ALA A 16 -3.78 13.54 -10.22
C ALA A 16 -3.57 12.12 -9.68
N HIS A 17 -4.45 11.20 -10.12
CA HIS A 17 -4.48 9.80 -9.67
C HIS A 17 -3.13 9.11 -9.90
N ASP A 18 -2.60 9.14 -11.12
CA ASP A 18 -1.35 8.46 -11.47
C ASP A 18 -0.15 8.97 -10.66
N GLU A 19 -0.06 10.29 -10.46
CA GLU A 19 0.99 10.88 -9.62
C GLU A 19 0.86 10.44 -8.16
N SER A 20 -0.37 10.39 -7.65
CA SER A 20 -0.66 9.97 -6.28
C SER A 20 -0.35 8.48 -6.09
N VAL A 21 -0.74 7.63 -7.04
CA VAL A 21 -0.40 6.19 -7.06
C VAL A 21 1.11 6.00 -7.10
N ASN A 22 1.84 6.74 -7.96
CA ASN A 22 3.29 6.65 -8.05
C ASN A 22 3.97 7.03 -6.73
N ALA A 23 3.56 8.15 -6.12
CA ALA A 23 4.16 8.64 -4.89
C ALA A 23 3.89 7.69 -3.71
N VAL A 24 2.67 7.16 -3.63
CA VAL A 24 2.29 6.16 -2.64
C VAL A 24 3.03 4.83 -2.85
N SER A 25 3.10 4.34 -4.09
CA SER A 25 3.81 3.10 -4.43
C SER A 25 5.28 3.19 -4.04
N HIS A 26 5.92 4.34 -4.29
CA HIS A 26 7.32 4.55 -3.93
C HIS A 26 7.58 4.42 -2.42
N ARG A 27 6.67 4.94 -1.60
CA ARG A 27 6.78 4.81 -0.13
C ARG A 27 6.46 3.41 0.36
N LEU A 28 5.49 2.75 -0.26
CA LEU A 28 5.12 1.38 0.07
C LEU A 28 6.25 0.41 -0.30
N ASP A 29 6.96 0.65 -1.41
CA ASP A 29 8.20 -0.05 -1.79
C ASP A 29 9.23 0.03 -0.65
N GLU A 30 9.57 1.24 -0.19
CA GLU A 30 10.53 1.45 0.89
C GLU A 30 10.13 0.68 2.16
N LEU A 31 8.85 0.72 2.51
CA LEU A 31 8.33 0.04 3.70
C LEU A 31 8.41 -1.48 3.58
N ILE A 32 7.97 -2.03 2.46
CA ILE A 32 7.96 -3.48 2.21
C ILE A 32 9.38 -4.02 2.17
N ASP A 33 10.30 -3.35 1.47
CA ASP A 33 11.69 -3.77 1.38
C ASP A 33 12.38 -3.69 2.76
N THR A 34 12.07 -2.67 3.56
CA THR A 34 12.56 -2.57 4.94
C THR A 34 12.02 -3.71 5.81
N ALA A 35 10.72 -4.00 5.72
CA ALA A 35 10.08 -5.06 6.49
C ALA A 35 10.57 -6.47 6.09
N ALA A 36 10.95 -6.66 4.84
CA ALA A 36 11.54 -7.90 4.33
C ALA A 36 13.00 -8.08 4.77
N SER A 37 13.74 -6.99 5.00
CA SER A 37 15.16 -7.04 5.35
C SER A 37 15.47 -7.54 6.76
N VAL A 38 14.46 -7.59 7.65
CA VAL A 38 14.62 -8.03 9.05
C VAL A 38 14.38 -9.54 9.19
N HIS A 39 14.93 -10.16 10.24
CA HIS A 39 14.80 -11.59 10.49
C HIS A 39 14.18 -11.88 11.87
N PRO A 40 12.97 -12.48 11.93
CA PRO A 40 12.13 -12.88 10.80
C PRO A 40 11.52 -11.67 10.04
N PRO A 41 11.17 -11.82 8.75
CA PRO A 41 10.49 -10.77 7.99
C PRO A 41 9.23 -10.30 8.70
N THR A 42 8.99 -9.00 8.68
CA THR A 42 7.80 -8.40 9.29
C THR A 42 6.64 -8.42 8.31
N PHE A 43 5.54 -9.09 8.68
CA PHE A 43 4.31 -9.02 7.90
C PHE A 43 3.73 -7.59 7.93
N VAL A 44 3.42 -7.04 6.76
CA VAL A 44 2.84 -5.70 6.60
C VAL A 44 1.38 -5.83 6.18
N ASN A 45 0.49 -5.17 6.93
CA ASN A 45 -0.92 -5.04 6.59
C ASN A 45 -1.22 -3.59 6.20
N VAL A 46 -1.81 -3.39 5.03
CA VAL A 46 -2.24 -2.07 4.56
C VAL A 46 -3.71 -1.87 4.96
N ASP A 47 -3.93 -0.95 5.89
CA ASP A 47 -5.26 -0.59 6.35
C ASP A 47 -5.91 0.42 5.41
N MET A 48 -7.20 0.21 5.13
CA MET A 48 -8.01 1.08 4.29
C MET A 48 -8.88 1.97 5.15
N GLU A 49 -8.80 3.29 4.93
CA GLU A 49 -9.53 4.28 5.72
C GLU A 49 -10.83 4.73 5.03
N GLU A 50 -10.73 5.59 4.02
CA GLU A 50 -11.89 6.15 3.33
C GLU A 50 -12.15 5.47 1.99
N TYR A 51 -13.43 5.40 1.59
CA TYR A 51 -13.83 4.86 0.28
C TYR A 51 -13.09 5.52 -0.89
N ARG A 52 -12.84 6.83 -0.78
CA ARG A 52 -12.12 7.61 -1.79
C ARG A 52 -10.69 7.10 -2.03
N ASP A 53 -10.08 6.47 -1.03
CA ASP A 53 -8.72 5.98 -1.11
C ASP A 53 -8.66 4.50 -1.54
N LEU A 54 -9.79 3.81 -1.70
CA LEU A 54 -9.85 2.38 -2.07
C LEU A 54 -9.09 2.11 -3.37
N GLU A 55 -9.46 2.80 -4.46
CA GLU A 55 -8.84 2.57 -5.77
C GLU A 55 -7.35 2.86 -5.73
N LEU A 56 -6.95 3.98 -5.11
CA LEU A 56 -5.55 4.35 -4.98
C LEU A 56 -4.75 3.35 -4.14
N THR A 57 -5.34 2.85 -3.06
CA THR A 57 -4.73 1.86 -2.16
C THR A 57 -4.54 0.54 -2.88
N LEU A 58 -5.56 0.09 -3.61
CA LEU A 58 -5.52 -1.13 -4.39
C LEU A 58 -4.45 -1.05 -5.49
N ASP A 59 -4.48 0.02 -6.30
CA ASP A 59 -3.53 0.22 -7.40
C ASP A 59 -2.08 0.24 -6.92
N ALA A 60 -1.82 0.96 -5.81
CA ALA A 60 -0.48 1.00 -5.25
C ALA A 60 -0.07 -0.36 -4.67
N PHE A 61 -0.96 -1.05 -3.95
CA PHE A 61 -0.67 -2.35 -3.37
C PHE A 61 -0.36 -3.41 -4.44
N GLU A 62 -1.22 -3.49 -5.47
CA GLU A 62 -1.05 -4.41 -6.60
C GLU A 62 0.22 -4.09 -7.39
N ARG A 63 0.53 -2.80 -7.61
CA ARG A 63 1.76 -2.40 -8.30
C ARG A 63 3.02 -2.80 -7.54
N VAL A 64 3.04 -2.60 -6.23
CA VAL A 64 4.22 -2.90 -5.39
C VAL A 64 4.44 -4.41 -5.27
N LEU A 65 3.40 -5.16 -4.91
CA LEU A 65 3.51 -6.61 -4.68
C LEU A 65 3.43 -7.44 -5.95
N GLY A 66 2.91 -6.88 -7.04
CA GLY A 66 2.96 -7.49 -8.37
C GLY A 66 4.35 -7.50 -9.01
N ALA A 67 5.31 -6.74 -8.46
CA ALA A 67 6.68 -6.75 -8.93
C ALA A 67 7.31 -8.15 -8.77
N PRO A 68 7.97 -8.72 -9.81
CA PRO A 68 8.54 -10.06 -9.76
C PRO A 68 9.49 -10.31 -8.57
N GLN A 69 10.20 -9.26 -8.14
CA GLN A 69 11.13 -9.32 -7.03
C GLN A 69 10.43 -9.49 -5.67
N ARG A 70 9.14 -9.20 -5.57
CA ARG A 70 8.38 -9.18 -4.31
C ARG A 70 7.32 -10.28 -4.20
N GLN A 71 7.20 -11.16 -5.20
CA GLN A 71 6.26 -12.29 -5.18
C GLN A 71 6.49 -13.32 -4.05
N HIS A 72 7.66 -13.26 -3.41
CA HIS A 72 8.02 -14.12 -2.28
C HIS A 72 7.67 -13.50 -0.92
N LEU A 73 7.12 -12.28 -0.90
CA LEU A 73 6.77 -11.55 0.31
C LEU A 73 5.28 -11.73 0.62
N ASP A 74 4.98 -11.99 1.89
CA ASP A 74 3.61 -12.03 2.39
C ASP A 74 3.21 -10.66 2.94
N ALA A 75 2.12 -10.10 2.40
CA ALA A 75 1.51 -8.85 2.86
C ALA A 75 -0.01 -8.93 2.76
N GLY A 76 -0.70 -8.11 3.56
CA GLY A 76 -2.16 -8.07 3.63
C GLY A 76 -2.72 -6.70 3.26
N ILE A 77 -3.97 -6.68 2.80
CA ILE A 77 -4.77 -5.48 2.56
C ILE A 77 -6.15 -5.66 3.20
N VAL A 78 -6.65 -4.62 3.86
CA VAL A 78 -7.99 -4.63 4.46
C VAL A 78 -9.03 -4.26 3.41
N LEU A 79 -10.11 -5.05 3.32
CA LEU A 79 -11.31 -4.72 2.55
C LEU A 79 -12.48 -4.45 3.48
N GLN A 80 -13.18 -3.34 3.27
CA GLN A 80 -14.31 -2.92 4.08
C GLN A 80 -15.60 -3.55 3.54
N ALA A 81 -16.16 -4.53 4.26
CA ALA A 81 -17.34 -5.28 3.82
C ALA A 81 -18.64 -4.45 3.71
N TYR A 82 -18.63 -3.18 4.15
CA TYR A 82 -19.77 -2.28 3.99
C TYR A 82 -19.74 -1.50 2.68
N LEU A 83 -18.64 -1.58 1.92
CA LEU A 83 -18.54 -1.01 0.58
C LEU A 83 -19.20 -1.97 -0.42
N PRO A 84 -20.10 -1.48 -1.29
CA PRO A 84 -20.86 -2.31 -2.24
C PRO A 84 -20.03 -2.77 -3.45
#